data_AF-A0A3D5R9I7-F1
#
_entry.id   AF-A0A3D5R9I7-F1
#
_cell.length_a   1.000
_cell.length_b   1.000
_cell.length_c   1.000
_cell.angle_alpha   90.00
_cell.angle_beta   90.00
_cell.angle_gamma   90.00
#
_symmetry.space_group_name_H-M   'P 1'
#
loop_
_entity.id
_entity.type
_entity.pdbx_description
1 polymer ?
#
loop_
_entity_poly.entity_id
_entity_poly.type
_entity_poly.pdbx_seq_one_letter_code
_entity_poly.pdbx_strand_id
1 'polypeptide(L)'
;MSDGRDIMKETYKIIKKISTEFDSKKEDFSDEKYESVKKELEESLKWAKKNRNSVWLRTAEGTGLAQGCLDEAEKLEEVIDEEKKAADKALDLKIKLESLAKVIATKASVMT
;
A
#
# COMPACT_ATOMS: atom_id res chain seq x y z
N MET A 1 -21.74 2.51 3.72
CA MET A 1 -20.68 1.60 3.23
C MET A 1 -19.62 2.46 2.60
N SER A 2 -18.37 2.39 3.08
CA SER A 2 -17.26 3.06 2.42
C SER A 2 -17.01 2.39 1.06
N ASP A 3 -16.93 3.17 -0.02
CA ASP A 3 -16.59 2.67 -1.35
C ASP A 3 -15.11 2.23 -1.33
N GLY A 4 -14.81 1.00 -1.74
CA GLY A 4 -13.43 0.48 -1.78
C GLY A 4 -12.46 1.36 -2.58
N ARG A 5 -12.96 2.16 -3.53
CA ARG A 5 -12.13 3.16 -4.25
C ARG A 5 -11.73 4.32 -3.36
N ASP A 6 -12.60 4.75 -2.46
CA ASP A 6 -12.30 5.83 -1.52
C ASP A 6 -11.31 5.34 -0.46
N ILE A 7 -11.49 4.10 0.03
CA ILE A 7 -10.50 3.42 0.87
C ILE A 7 -9.13 3.39 0.18
N MET A 8 -9.07 2.94 -1.08
CA MET A 8 -7.78 2.90 -1.81
C MET A 8 -7.19 4.29 -2.09
N LYS A 9 -8.00 5.35 -2.21
CA LYS A 9 -7.49 6.73 -2.29
C LYS A 9 -6.88 7.15 -0.96
N GLU A 10 -7.48 6.77 0.16
CA GLU A 10 -6.95 7.01 1.49
C GLU A 10 -5.66 6.25 1.74
N THR A 11 -5.62 4.94 1.43
CA THR A 11 -4.40 4.14 1.43
C THR A 11 -3.29 4.83 0.62
N TYR A 12 -3.60 5.30 -0.61
CA TYR A 12 -2.63 6.02 -1.43
C TYR A 12 -2.11 7.31 -0.75
N LYS A 13 -2.97 8.06 -0.06
CA LYS A 13 -2.57 9.28 0.67
C LYS A 13 -1.63 8.96 1.82
N ILE A 14 -1.94 7.93 2.61
CA ILE A 14 -1.12 7.49 3.74
C ILE A 14 0.27 7.08 3.25
N ILE A 15 0.36 6.19 2.24
CA ILE A 15 1.66 5.75 1.71
C ILE A 15 2.44 6.93 1.14
N LYS A 16 1.77 7.90 0.50
CA LYS A 16 2.44 9.10 -0.02
C LYS A 16 3.01 9.95 1.12
N LYS A 17 2.26 10.11 2.20
CA LYS A 17 2.70 10.81 3.41
C LYS A 17 3.92 10.10 4.02
N ILE A 18 3.81 8.80 4.29
CA ILE A 18 4.89 7.96 4.81
C ILE A 18 6.13 8.09 3.94
N SER A 19 6.00 7.93 2.61
CA SER A 19 7.15 8.04 1.69
C SER A 19 7.81 9.42 1.71
N THR A 20 7.05 10.49 1.93
CA THR A 20 7.59 11.85 2.03
C THR A 20 8.32 12.06 3.35
N GLU A 21 7.77 11.54 4.44
CA GLU A 21 8.37 11.63 5.79
C GLU A 21 9.59 10.72 5.91
N PHE A 22 9.57 9.55 5.29
CA PHE A 22 10.64 8.56 5.34
C PHE A 22 11.96 9.06 4.73
N ASP A 23 11.91 9.91 3.70
CA ASP A 23 13.12 10.50 3.10
C ASP A 23 13.96 11.30 4.13
N SER A 24 13.32 11.82 5.19
CA SER A 24 14.03 12.53 6.27
C SER A 24 14.66 11.61 7.32
N LYS A 25 14.35 10.31 7.29
CA LYS A 25 14.79 9.30 8.27
C LYS A 25 15.98 8.47 7.79
N LYS A 26 16.67 8.91 6.73
CA LYS A 26 17.81 8.18 6.17
C LYS A 26 18.91 7.89 7.20
N GLU A 27 19.14 8.81 8.13
CA GLU A 27 20.19 8.66 9.15
C GLU A 27 19.81 7.67 10.27
N ASP A 28 18.53 7.35 10.43
CA ASP A 28 18.02 6.42 11.45
C ASP A 28 18.04 4.95 10.99
N PHE A 29 18.39 4.71 9.72
CA PHE A 29 18.37 3.41 9.07
C PHE A 29 19.76 3.08 8.51
N SER A 30 20.10 1.79 8.46
CA SER A 30 21.22 1.35 7.64
C SER A 30 20.92 1.61 6.16
N ASP A 31 21.94 1.97 5.36
CA ASP A 31 21.77 2.28 3.92
C ASP A 31 21.01 1.18 3.16
N GLU A 32 21.31 -0.09 3.46
CA GLU A 32 20.62 -1.24 2.86
C GLU A 32 19.14 -1.31 3.23
N LYS A 33 18.80 -1.09 4.50
CA LYS A 33 17.41 -1.13 4.97
C LYS A 33 16.63 0.09 4.50
N TYR A 34 17.23 1.26 4.50
CA TYR A 34 16.64 2.47 3.98
C TYR A 34 16.25 2.30 2.50
N GLU A 35 17.17 1.84 1.66
CA GLU A 35 16.91 1.64 0.24
C GLU A 35 15.86 0.54 0.00
N SER A 36 15.86 -0.52 0.81
CA SER A 36 14.83 -1.58 0.74
C SER A 36 13.43 -1.02 1.04
N VAL A 37 13.26 -0.35 2.17
CA VAL A 37 11.98 0.24 2.60
C VAL A 37 11.51 1.28 1.59
N LYS A 38 12.42 2.14 1.12
CA LYS A 38 12.12 3.16 0.11
C LYS A 38 11.59 2.54 -1.17
N LYS A 39 12.25 1.50 -1.67
CA LYS A 39 11.81 0.77 -2.87
C LYS A 39 10.43 0.14 -2.68
N GLU A 40 10.19 -0.48 -1.54
CA GLU A 40 8.89 -1.09 -1.21
C GLU A 40 7.76 -0.05 -1.11
N LEU A 41 8.04 1.12 -0.54
CA LEU A 41 7.12 2.26 -0.48
C LEU A 41 6.81 2.81 -1.89
N GLU A 42 7.82 2.95 -2.75
CA GLU A 42 7.63 3.40 -4.13
C GLU A 42 6.79 2.40 -4.96
N GLU A 43 7.05 1.10 -4.81
CA GLU A 43 6.25 0.05 -5.43
C GLU A 43 4.81 0.05 -4.90
N SER A 44 4.64 0.16 -3.59
CA SER A 44 3.33 0.29 -2.93
C SER A 44 2.56 1.49 -3.46
N LEU A 45 3.20 2.65 -3.62
CA LEU A 45 2.59 3.85 -4.22
C LEU A 45 2.12 3.61 -5.65
N LYS A 46 2.92 2.93 -6.47
CA LYS A 46 2.57 2.58 -7.85
C LYS A 46 1.33 1.69 -7.89
N TRP A 47 1.29 0.64 -7.06
CA TRP A 47 0.16 -0.28 -6.99
C TRP A 47 -1.12 0.39 -6.47
N ALA A 48 -1.03 1.14 -5.36
CA ALA A 48 -2.17 1.89 -4.82
C ALA A 48 -2.73 2.90 -5.84
N LYS A 49 -1.85 3.61 -6.56
CA LYS A 49 -2.23 4.52 -7.64
C LYS A 49 -2.95 3.82 -8.79
N LYS A 50 -2.50 2.61 -9.17
CA LYS A 50 -3.12 1.82 -10.24
C LYS A 50 -4.49 1.27 -9.83
N ASN A 51 -4.61 0.80 -8.59
CA ASN A 51 -5.80 0.08 -8.12
C ASN A 51 -6.98 1.00 -7.78
N ARG A 52 -6.73 2.22 -7.27
CA ARG A 52 -7.75 3.12 -6.68
C ARG A 52 -8.95 3.50 -7.56
N ASN A 53 -8.83 3.39 -8.89
CA ASN A 53 -9.89 3.74 -9.83
C ASN A 53 -10.70 2.53 -10.31
N SER A 54 -10.35 1.31 -9.89
CA SER A 54 -11.02 0.10 -10.31
C SER A 54 -12.47 0.06 -9.82
N VAL A 55 -13.42 -0.14 -10.75
CA VAL A 55 -14.85 -0.26 -10.43
C VAL A 55 -15.14 -1.50 -9.59
N TRP A 56 -14.34 -2.57 -9.77
CA TRP A 56 -14.48 -3.83 -9.03
C TRP A 56 -14.35 -3.66 -7.51
N LEU A 57 -13.66 -2.60 -7.06
CA LEU A 57 -13.52 -2.26 -5.64
C LEU A 57 -14.85 -1.92 -4.96
N ARG A 58 -15.91 -1.62 -5.71
CA ARG A 58 -17.26 -1.37 -5.15
C ARG A 58 -17.96 -2.64 -4.67
N THR A 59 -17.44 -3.82 -5.00
CA THR A 59 -17.97 -5.09 -4.49
C THR A 59 -17.62 -5.27 -3.01
N ALA A 60 -18.36 -6.11 -2.28
CA ALA A 60 -18.04 -6.42 -0.89
C ALA A 60 -16.63 -7.04 -0.76
N GLU A 61 -16.27 -7.95 -1.68
CA GLU A 61 -14.93 -8.54 -1.77
C GLU A 61 -13.87 -7.47 -2.00
N GLY A 62 -14.07 -6.58 -2.99
CA GLY A 62 -13.14 -5.50 -3.31
C GLY A 62 -12.99 -4.48 -2.19
N THR A 63 -14.07 -4.17 -1.48
CA THR A 63 -14.05 -3.27 -0.31
C THR A 63 -13.28 -3.91 0.84
N GLY A 64 -13.48 -5.20 1.11
CA GLY A 64 -12.74 -5.92 2.14
C GLY A 64 -11.24 -6.00 1.87
N LEU A 65 -10.84 -6.26 0.62
CA LEU A 65 -9.42 -6.26 0.24
C LEU A 65 -8.80 -4.85 0.28
N ALA A 66 -9.56 -3.82 -0.12
CA ALA A 66 -9.12 -2.44 0.01
C ALA A 66 -8.89 -2.06 1.48
N GLN A 67 -9.81 -2.44 2.37
CA GLN A 67 -9.66 -2.21 3.81
C GLN A 67 -8.40 -2.89 4.34
N GLY A 68 -8.16 -4.15 3.96
CA GLY A 68 -6.94 -4.86 4.36
C GLY A 68 -5.64 -4.21 3.87
N CYS A 69 -5.67 -3.40 2.81
CA CYS A 69 -4.54 -2.57 2.37
C CYS A 69 -4.42 -1.27 3.17
N LEU A 70 -5.55 -0.66 3.53
CA LEU A 70 -5.59 0.52 4.42
C LEU A 70 -5.03 0.17 5.79
N ASP A 71 -5.51 -0.91 6.41
CA ASP A 71 -5.06 -1.36 7.73
C ASP A 71 -3.55 -1.63 7.76
N GLU A 72 -2.97 -2.13 6.66
CA GLU A 72 -1.53 -2.37 6.58
C GLU A 72 -0.72 -1.08 6.38
N ALA A 73 -1.28 -0.11 5.66
CA ALA A 73 -0.67 1.21 5.51
C ALA A 73 -0.67 1.99 6.82
N GLU A 74 -1.75 1.91 7.60
CA GLU A 74 -1.84 2.50 8.95
C GLU A 74 -0.84 1.84 9.90
N LYS A 75 -0.74 0.50 9.90
CA LYS A 75 0.28 -0.20 10.70
C LYS A 75 1.69 0.20 10.32
N LEU A 76 1.98 0.37 9.03
CA LEU A 76 3.29 0.86 8.59
C LEU A 76 3.54 2.29 9.07
N GLU A 77 2.52 3.17 9.05
CA GLU A 77 2.62 4.52 9.59
C GLU A 77 2.99 4.51 11.08
N GLU A 78 2.40 3.61 11.86
CA GLU A 78 2.66 3.49 13.31
C GLU A 78 4.07 3.02 13.65
N VAL A 79 4.67 2.18 12.79
CA VAL A 79 5.98 1.54 13.07
C VAL A 79 7.09 2.02 12.15
N ILE A 80 6.87 3.08 11.36
CA ILE A 80 7.85 3.58 10.38
C ILE A 80 9.16 4.03 11.04
N ASP A 81 9.12 4.38 12.33
CA ASP A 81 10.28 4.77 13.14
C ASP A 81 11.10 3.57 13.64
N GLU A 82 10.60 2.35 13.51
CA GLU A 82 11.25 1.14 13.99
C GLU A 82 11.89 0.38 12.82
N GLU A 83 13.21 0.53 12.60
CA GLU A 83 13.92 0.01 11.41
C GLU A 83 13.51 -1.41 10.99
N LYS A 84 13.51 -2.36 11.93
CA LYS A 84 13.15 -3.76 11.65
C LYS A 84 11.68 -3.92 11.27
N LYS A 85 10.78 -3.29 12.02
CA LYS A 85 9.33 -3.42 11.79
C LYS A 85 8.90 -2.67 10.53
N ALA A 86 9.50 -1.52 10.25
CA ALA A 86 9.25 -0.73 9.05
C ALA A 86 9.54 -1.54 7.78
N ALA A 87 10.67 -2.23 7.72
CA ALA A 87 11.02 -3.11 6.60
C ALA A 87 10.02 -4.25 6.40
N ASP A 88 9.68 -4.97 7.46
CA ASP A 88 8.73 -6.09 7.37
C ASP A 88 7.33 -5.59 6.95
N LYS A 89 6.89 -4.44 7.49
CA LYS A 89 5.57 -3.86 7.19
C LYS A 89 5.49 -3.24 5.80
N ALA A 90 6.57 -2.64 5.31
CA ALA A 90 6.64 -2.11 3.94
C ALA A 90 6.54 -3.24 2.91
N LEU A 91 7.22 -4.37 3.16
CA LEU A 91 7.09 -5.57 2.34
C LEU A 91 5.68 -6.16 2.38
N ASP A 92 5.08 -6.31 3.56
CA ASP A 92 3.71 -6.80 3.75
C ASP A 92 2.70 -5.96 2.95
N LEU A 93 2.79 -4.64 3.09
CA LEU A 93 1.96 -3.68 2.37
C LEU A 93 2.12 -3.83 0.85
N LYS A 94 3.36 -3.92 0.38
CA LYS A 94 3.68 -4.09 -1.04
C LYS A 94 3.08 -5.39 -1.59
N ILE A 95 3.21 -6.49 -0.87
CA ILE A 95 2.65 -7.80 -1.25
C ILE A 95 1.11 -7.74 -1.33
N LYS A 96 0.46 -7.11 -0.36
CA LYS A 96 -1.01 -6.93 -0.36
C LYS A 96 -1.49 -6.11 -1.55
N LEU A 97 -0.84 -4.98 -1.82
CA LEU A 97 -1.21 -4.09 -2.93
C LEU A 97 -0.97 -4.75 -4.30
N GLU A 98 0.13 -5.49 -4.44
CA GLU A 98 0.42 -6.29 -5.62
C GLU A 98 -0.64 -7.40 -5.82
N SER A 99 -1.00 -8.09 -4.73
CA SER A 99 -2.03 -9.15 -4.77
C SER A 99 -3.39 -8.58 -5.17
N LEU A 100 -3.77 -7.43 -4.61
CA LEU A 100 -4.99 -6.72 -5.02
C LEU A 100 -4.94 -6.34 -6.51
N ALA A 101 -3.79 -5.89 -7.01
CA ALA A 101 -3.63 -5.55 -8.41
C ALA A 101 -3.81 -6.77 -9.33
N LYS A 102 -3.30 -7.94 -8.94
CA LYS A 102 -3.50 -9.20 -9.65
C LYS A 102 -4.97 -9.60 -9.68
N VAL A 103 -5.66 -9.53 -8.54
CA VAL A 103 -7.11 -9.82 -8.45
C VAL A 103 -7.90 -8.88 -9.35
N ILE A 104 -7.64 -7.57 -9.30
CA ILE A 104 -8.31 -6.59 -10.15
C ILE A 104 -8.07 -6.92 -11.64
N ALA A 105 -6.84 -7.26 -12.02
CA ALA A 105 -6.52 -7.62 -13.41
C ALA A 105 -7.28 -8.88 -13.86
N THR A 106 -7.34 -9.92 -13.03
CA THR A 106 -8.10 -11.14 -13.32
C THR A 106 -9.59 -10.85 -13.46
N LYS A 107 -10.19 -10.07 -12.54
CA LYS A 107 -11.62 -9.76 -12.58
C LYS A 107 -11.98 -8.84 -13.75
N ALA A 108 -11.09 -7.93 -14.14
CA ALA A 108 -11.26 -7.11 -15.34
C ALA A 108 -11.26 -7.96 -16.63
N SER A 109 -10.43 -9.01 -16.69
CA SER A 109 -10.36 -9.92 -17.84
C SER A 109 -11.57 -10.85 -17.99
N VAL A 110 -12.39 -11.03 -16.94
CA VAL A 110 -13.60 -11.87 -16.98
C VAL A 110 -14.84 -11.04 -17.38
N MET A 111 -14.74 -9.70 -17.33
CA MET A 111 -15.82 -8.78 -17.70
C MET A 111 -15.78 -8.33 -19.18
N THR A 112 -14.81 -8.81 -19.96
CA THR A 112 -14.69 -8.62 -21.42
C THR A 112 -15.17 -9.84 -22.17
#